data_AF-A0A3D4G066-F1
#
_entry.id   AF-A0A3D4G066-F1
#
_cell.length_a   1.000
_cell.length_b   1.000
_cell.length_c   1.000
_cell.angle_alpha   90.00
_cell.angle_beta   90.00
_cell.angle_gamma   90.00
#
_symmetry.space_group_name_H-M   'P 1'
#
loop_
_entity.id
_entity.type
_entity.pdbx_description
1 polymer ?
#
loop_
_entity_poly.entity_id
_entity_poly.type
_entity_poly.pdbx_seq_one_letter_code
_entity_poly.pdbx_strand_id
1 'polypeptide(L)'
;MSAAAVTRGHAMEVRVGRTLERAGFTASGVTLVRAAYRLAMGSRQERLPNPRHPDFLHPGRTVLILVLDSGFIDVIGLAAAALVDSERAELRVDPNRISQAIGDEVAEWVRSVPLPGNGLAEALLCARVPVQVVALAERLDQCRHAKFWSDHAARVRVHEEVQAIYGPVAERTDAALARRFAHWSRAFSRTLEREVGGPGAG
;
A
#
# COMPACT_ATOMS: atom_id res chain seq x y z
N MET A 1 14.78 19.18 3.94
CA MET A 1 14.08 18.30 2.97
C MET A 1 14.58 18.61 1.58
N SER A 2 14.88 17.62 0.73
CA SER A 2 15.40 17.89 -0.63
C SER A 2 14.29 18.38 -1.56
N ALA A 3 14.60 19.33 -2.45
CA ALA A 3 13.64 19.82 -3.45
C ALA A 3 13.07 18.68 -4.31
N ALA A 4 13.89 17.68 -4.64
CA ALA A 4 13.47 16.50 -5.40
C ALA A 4 12.41 15.66 -4.68
N ALA A 5 12.47 15.54 -3.35
CA ALA A 5 11.47 14.83 -2.55
C ALA A 5 10.11 15.56 -2.58
N VAL A 6 10.13 16.89 -2.43
CA VAL A 6 8.95 17.74 -2.54
C VAL A 6 8.30 17.60 -3.91
N THR A 7 9.08 17.72 -4.99
CA THR A 7 8.58 17.62 -6.37
C THR A 7 7.96 16.25 -6.66
N ARG A 8 8.62 15.15 -6.25
CA ARG A 8 8.09 13.78 -6.49
C ARG A 8 6.82 13.51 -5.70
N GLY A 9 6.78 13.90 -4.43
CA GLY A 9 5.60 13.77 -3.59
C GLY A 9 4.41 14.55 -4.16
N HIS A 10 4.63 15.79 -4.60
CA HIS A 10 3.60 16.62 -5.21
C HIS A 10 3.12 16.07 -6.56
N ALA A 11 4.02 15.60 -7.43
CA ALA A 11 3.64 15.01 -8.70
C ALA A 11 2.74 13.77 -8.53
N MET A 12 3.01 12.95 -7.52
CA MET A 12 2.14 11.82 -7.18
C MET A 12 0.79 12.29 -6.62
N GLU A 13 0.76 13.32 -5.75
CA GLU A 13 -0.49 13.91 -5.26
C GLU A 13 -1.40 14.39 -6.41
N VAL A 14 -0.82 15.12 -7.38
CA VAL A 14 -1.53 15.60 -8.56
C VAL A 14 -2.07 14.44 -9.38
N ARG A 15 -1.29 13.36 -9.53
CA ARG A 15 -1.74 12.16 -10.24
C ARG A 15 -2.90 11.48 -9.52
N VAL A 16 -2.84 11.34 -8.20
CA VAL A 16 -3.94 10.78 -7.39
C VAL A 16 -5.20 11.61 -7.59
N GLY A 17 -5.11 12.94 -7.42
CA GLY A 17 -6.26 13.85 -7.60
C GLY A 17 -6.91 13.70 -8.98
N ARG A 18 -6.12 13.79 -10.05
CA ARG A 18 -6.63 13.63 -11.44
C ARG A 18 -7.25 12.26 -11.70
N THR A 19 -6.73 11.22 -11.05
CA THR A 19 -7.26 9.86 -11.22
C THR A 19 -8.62 9.73 -10.56
N LEU A 20 -8.78 10.28 -9.35
CA LEU A 20 -10.05 10.32 -8.64
C LEU A 20 -11.09 11.17 -9.38
N GLU A 21 -10.71 12.36 -9.87
CA GLU A 21 -11.61 13.21 -10.66
C GLU A 21 -12.14 12.47 -11.90
N ARG A 22 -11.27 11.76 -12.64
CA ARG A 22 -11.65 10.97 -13.81
C ARG A 22 -12.52 9.77 -13.47
N ALA A 23 -12.38 9.22 -12.27
CA ALA A 23 -13.21 8.14 -11.75
C ALA A 23 -14.56 8.65 -11.20
N GLY A 24 -14.84 9.95 -11.26
CA GLY A 24 -16.13 10.53 -10.89
C GLY A 24 -16.30 10.89 -9.42
N PHE A 25 -15.21 10.94 -8.64
CA PHE A 25 -15.27 11.34 -7.24
C PHE A 25 -15.58 12.84 -7.09
N THR A 26 -16.33 13.17 -6.04
CA THR A 26 -16.64 14.57 -5.70
C THR A 26 -15.39 15.35 -5.31
N ALA A 27 -15.45 16.68 -5.44
CA ALA A 27 -14.34 17.55 -5.03
C ALA A 27 -13.99 17.39 -3.53
N SER A 28 -14.99 17.15 -2.67
CA SER A 28 -14.76 16.87 -1.25
C SER A 28 -14.05 15.53 -1.04
N GLY A 29 -14.45 14.47 -1.76
CA GLY A 29 -13.77 13.18 -1.70
C GLY A 29 -12.33 13.23 -2.20
N VAL A 30 -12.09 13.93 -3.32
CA VAL A 30 -10.72 14.18 -3.83
C VAL A 30 -9.88 14.93 -2.79
N THR A 31 -10.45 15.94 -2.15
CA THR A 31 -9.77 16.73 -1.12
C THR A 31 -9.39 15.88 0.08
N LEU A 32 -10.29 15.01 0.54
CA LEU A 32 -10.07 14.11 1.67
C LEU A 32 -8.92 13.13 1.39
N VAL A 33 -8.93 12.43 0.26
CA VAL A 33 -7.87 11.47 -0.09
C VAL A 33 -6.52 12.17 -0.27
N ARG A 34 -6.49 13.37 -0.87
CA ARG A 34 -5.26 14.16 -0.99
C ARG A 34 -4.74 14.61 0.38
N ALA A 35 -5.62 14.97 1.32
CA ALA A 35 -5.22 15.31 2.68
C ALA A 35 -4.59 14.11 3.40
N ALA A 36 -5.19 12.94 3.31
CA ALA A 36 -4.64 11.69 3.87
C ALA A 36 -3.28 11.34 3.25
N TYR A 37 -3.15 11.45 1.93
CA TYR A 37 -1.87 11.27 1.24
C TYR A 37 -0.80 12.24 1.74
N ARG A 38 -1.10 13.54 1.86
CA ARG A 38 -0.13 14.53 2.35
C ARG A 38 0.30 14.22 3.79
N LEU A 39 -0.62 13.77 4.64
CA LEU A 39 -0.31 13.36 6.00
C LEU A 39 0.66 12.16 6.02
N ALA A 40 0.43 11.15 5.19
CA ALA A 40 1.33 10.00 5.04
C ALA A 40 2.72 10.39 4.48
N MET A 41 2.75 11.38 3.57
CA MET A 41 4.00 11.89 3.00
C MET A 41 4.86 12.64 4.01
N GLY A 42 4.27 13.28 5.03
CA GLY A 42 5.04 13.96 6.08
C GLY A 42 6.03 13.03 6.77
N SER A 43 5.54 11.88 7.25
CA SER A 43 6.38 10.83 7.87
C SER A 43 7.50 10.34 6.94
N ARG A 44 7.18 10.15 5.65
CA ARG A 44 8.14 9.68 4.65
C ARG A 44 9.20 10.71 4.32
N GLN A 45 8.85 11.99 4.23
CA GLN A 45 9.80 13.06 3.98
C GLN A 45 10.80 13.24 5.12
N GLU A 46 10.37 12.96 6.35
CA GLU A 46 11.23 12.99 7.54
C GLU A 46 12.15 11.75 7.61
N ARG A 47 11.61 10.56 7.31
CA ARG A 47 12.29 9.28 7.58
C ARG A 47 12.97 8.63 6.38
N LEU A 48 12.63 9.03 5.15
CA LEU A 48 13.20 8.51 3.90
C LEU A 48 14.02 9.61 3.20
N PRO A 49 15.33 9.72 3.49
CA PRO A 49 16.16 10.80 2.93
C PRO A 49 16.34 10.68 1.41
N ASN A 50 16.20 9.47 0.86
CA ASN A 50 16.26 9.23 -0.58
C ASN A 50 14.84 9.20 -1.19
N PRO A 51 14.44 10.18 -2.02
CA PRO A 51 13.10 10.19 -2.65
C PRO A 51 12.92 9.16 -3.77
N ARG A 52 13.97 8.38 -4.07
CA ARG A 52 13.92 7.18 -4.92
C ARG A 52 13.70 5.90 -4.12
N HIS A 53 13.61 5.97 -2.79
CA HIS A 53 13.29 4.82 -1.95
C HIS A 53 11.98 4.19 -2.44
N PRO A 54 11.89 2.85 -2.57
CA PRO A 54 10.70 2.18 -3.08
C PRO A 54 9.43 2.61 -2.34
N ASP A 55 9.48 2.70 -1.02
CA ASP A 55 8.32 3.04 -0.17
C ASP A 55 7.95 4.55 -0.17
N PHE A 56 8.76 5.41 -0.79
CA PHE A 56 8.55 6.87 -0.73
C PHE A 56 7.22 7.29 -1.33
N LEU A 57 6.80 6.69 -2.44
CA LEU A 57 5.53 7.00 -3.11
C LEU A 57 4.43 5.96 -2.84
N HIS A 58 4.65 5.04 -1.90
CA HIS A 58 3.72 3.95 -1.58
C HIS A 58 2.28 4.43 -1.34
N PRO A 59 2.00 5.45 -0.50
CA PRO A 59 0.64 5.93 -0.22
C PRO A 59 -0.18 6.20 -1.48
N GLY A 60 0.41 6.93 -2.42
CA GLY A 60 -0.27 7.27 -3.67
C GLY A 60 -0.43 6.07 -4.59
N ARG A 61 0.53 5.14 -4.62
CA ARG A 61 0.43 3.94 -5.44
C ARG A 61 -0.67 3.00 -4.95
N THR A 62 -0.82 2.84 -3.63
CA THR A 62 -1.91 2.04 -3.04
C THR A 62 -3.29 2.59 -3.43
N VAL A 63 -3.49 3.90 -3.32
CA VAL A 63 -4.73 4.57 -3.78
C VAL A 63 -4.96 4.32 -5.28
N LEU A 64 -3.92 4.44 -6.10
CA LEU A 64 -4.05 4.23 -7.55
C LEU A 64 -4.38 2.77 -7.89
N ILE A 65 -3.85 1.78 -7.16
CA ILE A 65 -4.23 0.38 -7.33
C ILE A 65 -5.73 0.20 -7.04
N LEU A 66 -6.23 0.77 -5.94
CA LEU A 66 -7.64 0.66 -5.58
C LEU A 66 -8.58 1.20 -6.66
N VAL A 67 -8.27 2.40 -7.18
CA VAL A 67 -9.12 3.06 -8.17
C VAL A 67 -8.99 2.38 -9.54
N LEU A 68 -7.77 2.09 -10.00
CA LEU A 68 -7.51 1.65 -11.38
C LEU A 68 -7.67 0.14 -11.57
N ASP A 69 -7.32 -0.66 -10.57
CA ASP A 69 -7.29 -2.12 -10.70
C ASP A 69 -8.58 -2.74 -10.12
N SER A 70 -9.04 -2.32 -8.93
CA SER A 70 -10.25 -2.88 -8.29
C SER A 70 -11.54 -2.09 -8.51
N GLY A 71 -11.47 -0.86 -9.05
CA GLY A 71 -12.65 0.00 -9.19
C GLY A 71 -13.29 0.39 -7.85
N PHE A 72 -12.48 0.49 -6.79
CA PHE A 72 -12.94 0.73 -5.43
C PHE A 72 -13.45 2.17 -5.28
N ILE A 73 -14.67 2.33 -4.75
CA ILE A 73 -15.40 3.61 -4.73
C ILE A 73 -15.58 4.25 -3.35
N ASP A 74 -15.18 3.57 -2.26
CA ASP A 74 -15.35 4.09 -0.91
C ASP A 74 -14.27 5.14 -0.60
N VAL A 75 -14.68 6.40 -0.43
CA VAL A 75 -13.77 7.53 -0.19
C VAL A 75 -13.02 7.39 1.14
N ILE A 76 -13.68 6.91 2.20
CA ILE A 76 -13.05 6.71 3.50
C ILE A 76 -12.02 5.60 3.41
N GLY A 77 -12.36 4.51 2.72
CA GLY A 77 -11.43 3.42 2.43
C GLY A 77 -10.21 3.88 1.61
N LEU A 78 -10.39 4.76 0.61
CA LEU A 78 -9.29 5.34 -0.16
C LEU A 78 -8.39 6.25 0.66
N ALA A 79 -8.98 7.07 1.54
CA ALA A 79 -8.23 7.90 2.47
C ALA A 79 -7.42 7.04 3.46
N ALA A 80 -8.04 5.99 4.00
CA ALA A 80 -7.38 5.02 4.85
C ALA A 80 -6.24 4.31 4.12
N ALA A 81 -6.44 3.89 2.88
CA ALA A 81 -5.44 3.22 2.06
C ALA A 81 -4.17 4.07 1.81
N ALA A 82 -4.29 5.40 1.81
CA ALA A 82 -3.13 6.28 1.75
C ALA A 82 -2.32 6.31 3.06
N LEU A 83 -2.93 5.94 4.19
CA LEU A 83 -2.36 6.04 5.54
C LEU A 83 -1.87 4.70 6.12
N VAL A 84 -2.36 3.58 5.59
CA VAL A 84 -1.88 2.24 5.97
C VAL A 84 -0.45 2.04 5.48
N ASP A 85 0.38 1.47 6.35
CA ASP A 85 1.71 0.96 6.01
C ASP A 85 1.91 -0.37 6.74
N SER A 86 1.84 -1.48 6.02
CA SER A 86 1.88 -2.80 6.66
C SER A 86 3.29 -3.23 7.08
N GLU A 87 4.31 -2.82 6.32
CA GLU A 87 5.67 -3.30 6.51
C GLU A 87 6.48 -2.41 7.46
N ARG A 88 6.34 -1.09 7.37
CA ARG A 88 7.25 -0.16 8.06
C ARG A 88 6.54 0.57 9.17
N ALA A 89 6.60 -0.02 10.37
CA ALA A 89 6.00 0.55 11.57
C ALA A 89 6.46 1.99 11.84
N GLU A 90 7.71 2.31 11.51
CA GLU A 90 8.28 3.63 11.66
C GLU A 90 7.71 4.67 10.68
N LEU A 91 7.08 4.25 9.57
CA LEU A 91 6.46 5.16 8.60
C LEU A 91 4.97 5.39 8.88
N ARG A 92 4.34 4.55 9.71
CA ARG A 92 2.92 4.66 10.06
C ARG A 92 2.61 6.02 10.69
N VAL A 93 1.45 6.57 10.33
CA VAL A 93 0.94 7.79 10.97
C VAL A 93 0.23 7.39 12.25
N ASP A 94 0.50 8.12 13.34
CA ASP A 94 -0.18 7.92 14.63
C ASP A 94 -1.71 8.04 14.48
N PRO A 95 -2.51 7.07 14.96
CA PRO A 95 -3.97 7.12 14.88
C PRO A 95 -4.61 8.38 15.47
N ASN A 96 -4.08 8.93 16.56
CA ASN A 96 -4.56 10.17 17.15
C ASN A 96 -4.33 11.35 16.21
N ARG A 97 -3.19 11.35 15.51
CA ARG A 97 -2.89 12.37 14.50
C ARG A 97 -3.80 12.24 13.27
N ILE A 98 -4.16 11.01 12.88
CA ILE A 98 -5.16 10.78 11.81
C ILE A 98 -6.52 11.33 12.22
N SER A 99 -6.99 10.98 13.43
CA SER A 99 -8.26 11.48 13.99
C SER A 99 -8.30 13.02 13.97
N GLN A 100 -7.26 13.68 14.49
CA GLN A 100 -7.18 15.14 14.54
C GLN A 100 -7.11 15.83 13.17
N ALA A 101 -6.36 15.25 12.22
CA ALA A 101 -6.09 15.92 10.95
C ALA A 101 -7.09 15.56 9.83
N ILE A 102 -7.68 14.37 9.89
CA ILE A 102 -8.50 13.79 8.82
C ILE A 102 -9.90 13.43 9.33
N GLY A 103 -9.99 12.82 10.51
CA GLY A 103 -11.25 12.45 11.15
C GLY A 103 -11.26 11.03 11.72
N ASP A 104 -12.14 10.79 12.69
CA ASP A 104 -12.24 9.52 13.43
C ASP A 104 -12.60 8.33 12.55
N GLU A 105 -13.45 8.55 11.54
CA GLU A 105 -13.89 7.48 10.63
C GLU A 105 -12.72 6.88 9.85
N VAL A 106 -11.81 7.73 9.35
CA VAL A 106 -10.59 7.28 8.66
C VAL A 106 -9.64 6.62 9.64
N ALA A 107 -9.50 7.15 10.86
CA ALA A 107 -8.64 6.57 11.89
C ALA A 107 -9.10 5.17 12.31
N GLU A 108 -10.41 4.96 12.49
CA GLU A 108 -11.01 3.65 12.74
C GLU A 108 -10.79 2.71 11.56
N TRP A 109 -10.99 3.20 10.33
CA TRP A 109 -10.76 2.38 9.16
C TRP A 109 -9.32 1.90 9.05
N VAL A 110 -8.33 2.79 9.27
CA VAL A 110 -6.90 2.41 9.29
C VAL A 110 -6.63 1.34 10.36
N ARG A 111 -7.23 1.48 11.56
CA ARG A 111 -7.09 0.48 12.63
C ARG A 111 -7.73 -0.88 12.28
N SER A 112 -8.77 -0.87 11.45
CA SER A 112 -9.46 -2.09 11.04
C SER A 112 -8.68 -2.94 10.03
N VAL A 113 -7.67 -2.37 9.36
CA VAL A 113 -6.88 -3.09 8.34
C VAL A 113 -5.91 -4.07 9.01
N PRO A 114 -6.04 -5.39 8.77
CA PRO A 114 -5.14 -6.38 9.36
C PRO A 114 -3.70 -6.17 8.91
N LEU A 115 -2.76 -6.22 9.87
CA LEU A 115 -1.33 -6.10 9.62
C LEU A 115 -0.65 -7.48 9.65
N PRO A 116 0.47 -7.67 8.91
CA PRO A 116 1.25 -8.90 8.94
C PRO A 116 1.64 -9.34 10.35
N GLY A 117 1.60 -10.65 10.59
CA GLY A 117 1.89 -11.27 11.87
C GLY A 117 1.05 -12.52 12.14
N ASN A 118 1.10 -13.00 13.38
CA ASN A 118 0.31 -14.16 13.81
C ASN A 118 -1.18 -13.88 13.67
N GLY A 119 -1.92 -14.83 13.09
CA GLY A 119 -3.37 -14.73 12.90
C GLY A 119 -3.81 -13.86 11.72
N LEU A 120 -2.89 -13.37 10.87
CA LEU A 120 -3.22 -12.52 9.72
C LEU A 120 -4.31 -13.14 8.81
N ALA A 121 -4.24 -14.44 8.52
CA ALA A 121 -5.20 -15.10 7.64
C ALA A 121 -6.63 -15.04 8.20
N GLU A 122 -6.80 -15.35 9.48
CA GLU A 122 -8.08 -15.26 10.18
C GLU A 122 -8.57 -13.81 10.24
N ALA A 123 -7.69 -12.87 10.61
CA ALA A 123 -8.03 -11.45 10.68
C ALA A 123 -8.52 -10.89 9.33
N LEU A 124 -7.88 -11.28 8.22
CA LEU A 124 -8.32 -10.92 6.87
C LEU A 124 -9.67 -11.53 6.52
N LEU A 125 -9.89 -12.81 6.83
CA LEU A 125 -11.17 -13.48 6.55
C LEU A 125 -12.33 -12.90 7.35
N CYS A 126 -12.08 -12.45 8.59
CA CYS A 126 -13.07 -11.83 9.46
C CYS A 126 -13.29 -10.33 9.17
N ALA A 127 -12.36 -9.67 8.46
CA ALA A 127 -12.50 -8.27 8.11
C ALA A 127 -13.63 -8.06 7.09
N ARG A 128 -14.25 -6.87 7.12
CA ARG A 128 -15.24 -6.47 6.10
C ARG A 128 -14.58 -6.48 4.71
N VAL A 129 -15.32 -6.88 3.66
CA VAL A 129 -14.79 -6.94 2.29
C VAL A 129 -14.08 -5.65 1.84
N PRO A 130 -14.61 -4.43 2.06
CA PRO A 130 -13.89 -3.20 1.71
C PRO A 130 -12.53 -3.03 2.41
N VAL A 131 -12.42 -3.51 3.66
CA VAL A 131 -11.18 -3.49 4.43
C VAL A 131 -10.19 -4.51 3.87
N GLN A 132 -10.66 -5.69 3.48
CA GLN A 132 -9.84 -6.70 2.79
C GLN A 132 -9.24 -6.13 1.50
N VAL A 133 -10.06 -5.47 0.67
CA VAL A 133 -9.61 -4.86 -0.60
C VAL A 133 -8.52 -3.80 -0.37
N VAL A 134 -8.65 -2.97 0.67
CA VAL A 134 -7.59 -2.03 1.08
C VAL A 134 -6.31 -2.75 1.49
N ALA A 135 -6.41 -3.79 2.32
CA ALA A 135 -5.25 -4.57 2.76
C ALA A 135 -4.55 -5.27 1.58
N LEU A 136 -5.33 -5.81 0.64
CA LEU A 136 -4.84 -6.44 -0.58
C LEU A 136 -4.11 -5.45 -1.49
N ALA A 137 -4.67 -4.27 -1.73
CA ALA A 137 -4.04 -3.25 -2.56
C ALA A 137 -2.72 -2.74 -1.97
N GLU A 138 -2.69 -2.55 -0.65
CA GLU A 138 -1.48 -2.16 0.07
C GLU A 138 -0.39 -3.22 -0.08
N ARG A 139 -0.72 -4.49 0.21
CA ARG A 139 0.26 -5.58 0.11
C ARG A 139 0.71 -5.84 -1.32
N LEU A 140 -0.16 -5.63 -2.31
CA LEU A 140 0.20 -5.73 -3.72
C LEU A 140 1.29 -4.71 -4.10
N ASP A 141 1.22 -3.46 -3.60
CA ASP A 141 2.27 -2.47 -3.83
C ASP A 141 3.59 -2.90 -3.17
N GLN A 142 3.53 -3.40 -1.93
CA GLN A 142 4.72 -3.92 -1.23
C GLN A 142 5.35 -5.07 -2.02
N CYS A 143 4.56 -6.08 -2.42
CA CYS A 143 5.02 -7.20 -3.23
C CYS A 143 5.69 -6.75 -4.53
N ARG A 144 5.13 -5.74 -5.22
CA ARG A 144 5.68 -5.22 -6.47
C ARG A 144 7.06 -4.57 -6.30
N HIS A 145 7.32 -3.99 -5.13
CA HIS A 145 8.52 -3.21 -4.87
C HIS A 145 9.53 -3.92 -3.95
N ALA A 146 9.15 -5.04 -3.33
CA ALA A 146 9.99 -5.79 -2.41
C ALA A 146 11.35 -6.20 -3.02
N LYS A 147 11.41 -6.47 -4.33
CA LYS A 147 12.68 -6.73 -5.04
C LYS A 147 13.74 -5.61 -4.94
N PHE A 148 13.34 -4.39 -4.55
CA PHE A 148 14.24 -3.26 -4.36
C PHE A 148 14.66 -3.08 -2.89
N TRP A 149 14.15 -3.92 -1.99
CA TRP A 149 14.55 -3.91 -0.59
C TRP A 149 15.90 -4.61 -0.42
N SER A 150 16.72 -4.06 0.47
CA SER A 150 18.03 -4.61 0.79
C SER A 150 17.96 -5.83 1.71
N ASP A 151 16.90 -5.95 2.51
CA ASP A 151 16.70 -7.07 3.43
C ASP A 151 16.11 -8.28 2.70
N HIS A 152 16.94 -9.31 2.50
CA HIS A 152 16.53 -10.55 1.83
C HIS A 152 15.50 -11.34 2.67
N ALA A 153 15.62 -11.38 3.99
CA ALA A 153 14.68 -12.11 4.84
C ALA A 153 13.29 -11.46 4.79
N ALA A 154 13.21 -10.13 4.84
CA ALA A 154 11.96 -9.41 4.66
C ALA A 154 11.31 -9.68 3.30
N ARG A 155 12.12 -9.74 2.23
CA ARG A 155 11.64 -10.08 0.89
C ARG A 155 11.04 -11.47 0.79
N VAL A 156 11.72 -12.47 1.37
CA VAL A 156 11.24 -13.85 1.40
C VAL A 156 9.92 -13.92 2.17
N ARG A 157 9.84 -13.31 3.37
CA ARG A 157 8.59 -13.27 4.15
C ARG A 157 7.42 -12.67 3.38
N VAL A 158 7.61 -11.52 2.73
CA VAL A 158 6.54 -10.89 1.92
C VAL A 158 6.08 -11.85 0.82
N HIS A 159 7.01 -12.51 0.15
CA HIS A 159 6.68 -13.44 -0.93
C HIS A 159 5.88 -14.63 -0.41
N GLU A 160 6.30 -15.23 0.72
CA GLU A 160 5.59 -16.34 1.37
C GLU A 160 4.19 -15.94 1.81
N GLU A 161 4.03 -14.79 2.48
CA GLU A 161 2.72 -14.27 2.89
C GLU A 161 1.81 -14.02 1.68
N VAL A 162 2.36 -13.49 0.58
CA VAL A 162 1.61 -13.26 -0.66
C VAL A 162 1.11 -14.59 -1.24
N GLN A 163 1.95 -15.62 -1.27
CA GLN A 163 1.58 -16.91 -1.81
C GLN A 163 0.59 -17.66 -0.92
N ALA A 164 0.82 -17.65 0.40
CA ALA A 164 0.05 -18.46 1.34
C ALA A 164 -1.25 -17.77 1.81
N ILE A 165 -1.29 -16.44 1.84
CA ILE A 165 -2.39 -15.68 2.47
C ILE A 165 -3.04 -14.71 1.50
N TYR A 166 -2.32 -13.69 1.04
CA TYR A 166 -2.93 -12.57 0.31
C TYR A 166 -3.45 -12.99 -1.08
N GLY A 167 -2.74 -13.85 -1.80
CA GLY A 167 -3.20 -14.40 -3.09
C GLY A 167 -4.53 -15.14 -2.96
N PRO A 168 -4.64 -16.16 -2.08
CA PRO A 168 -5.90 -16.87 -1.84
C PRO A 168 -7.03 -15.96 -1.32
N VAL A 169 -6.74 -14.95 -0.51
CA VAL A 169 -7.76 -13.97 -0.10
C VAL A 169 -8.21 -13.15 -1.31
N ALA A 170 -7.30 -12.66 -2.15
CA ALA A 170 -7.65 -11.90 -3.35
C ALA A 170 -8.54 -12.70 -4.31
N GLU A 171 -8.27 -14.00 -4.50
CA GLU A 171 -9.10 -14.89 -5.34
C GLU A 171 -10.57 -14.95 -4.90
N ARG A 172 -10.83 -14.80 -3.60
CA ARG A 172 -12.19 -14.78 -3.03
C ARG A 172 -12.82 -13.39 -3.02
N THR A 173 -12.01 -12.35 -3.00
CA THR A 173 -12.46 -10.98 -2.70
C THR A 173 -12.55 -10.10 -3.95
N ASP A 174 -11.53 -10.12 -4.82
CA ASP A 174 -11.44 -9.24 -5.99
C ASP A 174 -10.66 -9.90 -7.12
N ALA A 175 -11.36 -10.23 -8.22
CA ALA A 175 -10.76 -10.96 -9.35
C ALA A 175 -9.66 -10.16 -10.07
N ALA A 176 -9.70 -8.83 -10.04
CA ALA A 176 -8.66 -8.01 -10.66
C ALA A 176 -7.39 -8.03 -9.82
N LEU A 177 -7.49 -7.83 -8.51
CA LEU A 177 -6.37 -7.94 -7.60
C LEU A 177 -5.79 -9.35 -7.58
N ALA A 178 -6.61 -10.40 -7.66
CA ALA A 178 -6.14 -11.78 -7.77
C ALA A 178 -5.21 -11.99 -8.98
N ARG A 179 -5.62 -11.49 -10.17
CA ARG A 179 -4.79 -11.53 -11.38
C ARG A 179 -3.47 -10.77 -11.19
N ARG A 180 -3.51 -9.64 -10.49
CA ARG A 180 -2.32 -8.81 -10.22
C ARG A 180 -1.36 -9.49 -9.26
N PHE A 181 -1.87 -10.11 -8.20
CA PHE A 181 -1.06 -10.93 -7.29
C PHE A 181 -0.43 -12.11 -8.02
N ALA A 182 -1.18 -12.86 -8.81
CA ALA A 182 -0.64 -13.98 -9.59
C ALA A 182 0.48 -13.54 -10.54
N HIS A 183 0.34 -12.37 -11.18
CA HIS A 183 1.38 -11.80 -12.04
C HIS A 183 2.63 -11.41 -11.24
N TRP A 184 2.48 -10.63 -10.17
CA TRP A 184 3.60 -10.08 -9.42
C TRP A 184 4.30 -11.13 -8.55
N SER A 185 3.58 -12.10 -7.97
CA SER A 185 4.16 -13.24 -7.28
C SER A 185 5.08 -14.02 -8.21
N ARG A 186 4.63 -14.41 -9.41
CA ARG A 186 5.50 -15.08 -10.40
C ARG A 186 6.73 -14.26 -10.78
N ALA A 187 6.59 -12.94 -10.91
CA ALA A 187 7.73 -12.07 -11.21
C ALA A 187 8.73 -12.00 -10.05
N PHE A 188 8.22 -12.02 -8.83
CA PHE A 188 9.03 -12.01 -7.61
C PHE A 188 9.74 -13.34 -7.39
N SER A 189 9.09 -14.50 -7.60
CA SER A 189 9.74 -15.81 -7.51
C SER A 189 10.97 -15.89 -8.42
N ARG A 190 10.82 -15.48 -9.70
CA ARG A 190 11.95 -15.41 -10.65
C ARG A 190 13.10 -14.50 -10.21
N THR A 191 12.81 -13.49 -9.39
CA THR A 191 13.85 -12.59 -8.87
C THR A 191 14.62 -13.26 -7.75
N LEU A 192 13.92 -13.95 -6.83
CA LEU A 192 14.53 -14.70 -5.73
C LEU A 192 15.36 -15.88 -6.26
N GLU A 193 14.86 -16.64 -7.23
CA GLU A 193 15.57 -17.77 -7.85
C GLU A 193 16.91 -17.36 -8.48
N ARG A 194 16.97 -16.20 -9.15
CA ARG A 194 18.20 -15.70 -9.79
C ARG A 194 19.27 -15.31 -8.78
N GLU A 195 18.90 -14.93 -7.57
CA GLU A 195 19.85 -14.59 -6.51
C GLU A 195 20.49 -15.84 -5.93
N VAL A 196 19.71 -16.91 -5.77
CA VAL A 196 20.21 -18.22 -5.32
C VAL A 196 21.10 -18.88 -6.39
N GLY A 197 20.77 -18.70 -7.68
CA GLY A 197 21.53 -19.27 -8.80
C GLY A 197 22.64 -18.38 -9.39
N GLY A 198 22.91 -17.21 -8.80
CA GLY A 198 23.91 -16.26 -9.29
C GLY A 198 25.34 -16.63 -8.89
N PRO A 199 26.37 -16.20 -9.66
CA PRO A 199 27.77 -16.43 -9.32
C PRO A 199 28.14 -15.62 -8.07
N GLY A 200 27.97 -16.22 -6.89
CA GLY A 200 28.17 -15.58 -5.59
C GLY A 200 27.38 -16.20 -4.43
N ALA A 201 26.52 -17.19 -4.66
CA ALA A 201 25.90 -17.98 -3.59
C ALA A 201 26.87 -19.11 -3.15
N GLY A 202 27.83 -18.78 -2.29
CA GLY A 202 28.78 -19.69 -1.64
C GLY A 202 29.37 -19.05 -0.40
#